data_AF-A0A5C8LP33-F1
#
_entry.id   AF-A0A5C8LP33-F1
#
_cell.length_a   1.000
_cell.length_b   1.000
_cell.length_c   1.000
_cell.angle_alpha   90.00
_cell.angle_beta   90.00
_cell.angle_gamma   90.00
#
_symmetry.space_group_name_H-M   'P 1'
#
loop_
_entity.id
_entity.type
_entity.pdbx_description
1 polymer ?
#
loop_
_entity_poly.entity_id
_entity_poly.type
_entity_poly.pdbx_seq_one_letter_code
_entity_poly.pdbx_strand_id
1 'polypeptide(L)'
;MKINPRDKLTSTQTFMIVSKSMIGSGILILPQGVAKDVGTPDGWISVIISGVIALLIGYVIIKLSQRFPKLTFFQFSQLIAGKYVGILHGIIFVLYVTLSSGYLLRVMGEVIRMYLLDSTPIEVIMIAFLSVAAYLTLAGINPIARLNELFFPVFIISW
;
A
#
# COMPACT_ATOMS: atom_id res chain seq x y z
N MET A 1 18.63 -7.25 -12.40
CA MET A 1 18.52 -5.96 -11.69
C MET A 1 19.41 -6.04 -10.45
N LYS A 2 20.57 -5.37 -10.43
CA LYS A 2 21.44 -5.36 -9.24
C LYS A 2 20.81 -4.41 -8.22
N ILE A 3 20.41 -4.92 -7.06
CA ILE A 3 19.90 -4.09 -5.96
C ILE A 3 21.08 -3.25 -5.47
N ASN A 4 20.99 -1.93 -5.60
CA ASN A 4 22.02 -1.03 -5.10
C ASN A 4 22.09 -1.20 -3.57
N PRO A 5 23.26 -1.40 -2.95
CA PRO A 5 23.39 -1.50 -1.49
C PRO A 5 22.83 -0.27 -0.75
N ARG A 6 22.66 0.86 -1.44
CA ARG A 6 21.97 2.03 -0.90
C ARG A 6 20.46 1.85 -0.75
N ASP A 7 19.79 0.95 -1.47
CA ASP A 7 18.32 0.77 -1.45
C ASP A 7 17.82 -0.26 -0.43
N LYS A 8 18.64 -0.54 0.60
CA LYS A 8 18.25 -1.46 1.68
C LYS A 8 17.54 -0.68 2.79
N LEU A 9 16.32 -1.09 3.08
CA LEU A 9 15.57 -0.58 4.21
C LEU A 9 15.97 -1.30 5.50
N THR A 10 15.95 -0.56 6.61
CA THR A 10 16.02 -1.19 7.94
C THR A 10 14.73 -1.97 8.23
N SER A 11 14.78 -2.90 9.19
CA SER A 11 13.58 -3.62 9.63
C SER A 11 12.51 -2.66 10.15
N THR A 12 12.92 -1.59 10.83
CA THR A 12 12.03 -0.54 11.33
C THR A 12 11.37 0.25 10.19
N GLN A 13 12.13 0.65 9.16
CA GLN A 13 11.58 1.33 7.98
C GLN A 13 10.59 0.45 7.24
N THR A 14 10.92 -0.83 7.09
CA THR A 14 10.04 -1.81 6.44
C THR A 14 8.74 -1.97 7.25
N PHE A 15 8.84 -2.12 8.57
CA PHE A 15 7.68 -2.20 9.46
C PHE A 15 6.81 -0.95 9.31
N MET A 16 7.38 0.25 9.42
CA MET A 16 6.61 1.49 9.32
C MET A 16 5.92 1.65 7.97
N ILE A 17 6.57 1.28 6.85
CA ILE A 17 5.97 1.36 5.51
C ILE A 17 4.81 0.39 5.39
N VAL A 18 5.01 -0.86 5.81
CA VAL A 18 3.96 -1.90 5.76
C VAL A 18 2.78 -1.49 6.66
N SER A 19 3.03 -1.09 7.90
CA SER A 19 1.98 -0.65 8.82
C SER A 19 1.19 0.53 8.27
N LYS A 20 1.84 1.59 7.78
CA LYS A 20 1.12 2.73 7.18
C LYS A 20 0.34 2.35 5.92
N SER A 21 0.84 1.42 5.12
CA SER A 21 0.12 0.94 3.93
C SER A 21 -1.17 0.19 4.29
N MET A 22 -1.20 -0.47 5.46
CA MET A 22 -2.39 -1.16 5.98
C MET A 22 -3.40 -0.19 6.61
N ILE A 23 -2.93 0.85 7.31
CA ILE A 23 -3.76 1.82 8.05
C ILE A 23 -4.28 2.95 7.13
N GLY A 24 -4.26 2.75 5.81
CA GLY A 24 -4.84 3.70 4.85
C GLY A 24 -6.37 3.86 4.98
N SER A 25 -6.99 4.47 3.97
CA SER A 25 -8.45 4.74 3.94
C SER A 25 -9.34 3.52 4.16
N GLY A 26 -8.83 2.31 3.90
CA GLY A 26 -9.55 1.05 4.14
C GLY A 26 -9.95 0.82 5.60
N ILE A 27 -9.18 1.28 6.58
CA ILE A 27 -9.52 1.07 8.01
C ILE A 27 -10.79 1.81 8.43
N LEU A 28 -11.14 2.93 7.79
CA LEU A 28 -12.38 3.65 8.09
C LEU A 28 -13.56 3.11 7.29
N ILE A 29 -13.33 2.77 6.03
CA ILE A 29 -14.39 2.35 5.11
C ILE A 29 -14.88 0.93 5.46
N LEU A 30 -13.97 0.03 5.86
CA LEU A 30 -14.31 -1.37 6.11
C LEU A 30 -15.24 -1.57 7.34
N PRO A 31 -14.98 -0.98 8.52
CA PRO A 31 -15.88 -1.14 9.66
C PRO A 31 -17.26 -0.51 9.41
N GLN A 32 -17.30 0.63 8.71
CA GLN A 32 -18.56 1.27 8.34
C GLN A 32 -19.38 0.40 7.37
N GLY A 33 -18.73 -0.19 6.36
CA GLY A 33 -19.37 -1.13 5.44
C GLY A 33 -19.87 -2.39 6.16
N VAL A 34 -19.01 -3.00 6.99
CA VAL A 34 -19.37 -4.20 7.75
C VAL A 34 -20.51 -3.92 8.73
N ALA A 35 -20.49 -2.80 9.45
CA ALA A 35 -21.58 -2.44 10.36
C ALA A 35 -22.91 -2.24 9.61
N LYS A 36 -22.87 -1.63 8.42
CA LYS A 36 -24.04 -1.44 7.56
C LYS A 36 -24.59 -2.76 7.02
N ASP A 37 -23.72 -3.68 6.61
CA ASP A 37 -24.11 -4.95 5.99
C ASP A 37 -24.56 -5.99 7.02
N VAL A 38 -23.91 -6.05 8.18
CA VAL A 38 -24.22 -7.01 9.25
C VAL A 38 -25.47 -6.57 10.03
N GLY A 39 -25.72 -5.26 10.14
CA GLY A 39 -26.88 -4.73 10.86
C GLY A 39 -26.87 -4.97 12.37
N THR A 40 -25.80 -5.57 12.91
CA THR A 40 -25.57 -5.77 14.34
C THR A 40 -24.19 -5.21 14.75
N PRO A 41 -23.99 -4.93 16.05
CA PRO A 41 -22.69 -4.48 16.57
C PRO A 41 -21.56 -5.51 16.46
N ASP A 42 -21.86 -6.76 16.08
CA ASP A 42 -20.92 -7.89 16.10
C ASP A 42 -19.93 -7.90 14.91
N GLY A 43 -19.92 -6.84 14.09
CA GLY A 43 -19.01 -6.68 12.96
C GLY A 43 -17.52 -6.74 13.30
N TRP A 44 -17.15 -6.49 14.57
CA TRP A 44 -15.77 -6.57 15.06
C TRP A 44 -15.16 -7.98 14.90
N ILE A 45 -15.97 -9.04 14.95
CA ILE A 45 -15.51 -10.43 14.79
C ILE A 45 -14.97 -10.64 13.38
N SER A 46 -15.67 -10.13 12.37
CA SER A 46 -15.24 -10.20 10.96
C SER A 46 -13.90 -9.48 10.74
N VAL A 47 -13.70 -8.33 11.41
CA VAL A 47 -12.45 -7.58 11.36
C VAL A 47 -11.30 -8.37 11.97
N ILE A 48 -11.50 -9.01 13.13
CA ILE A 48 -10.46 -9.84 13.77
C ILE A 48 -10.11 -11.04 12.90
N ILE A 49 -11.11 -11.77 12.38
CA ILE A 49 -10.88 -12.93 11.51
C ILE A 49 -10.07 -12.53 10.28
N SER A 50 -10.46 -11.42 9.62
CA SER A 50 -9.75 -10.88 8.46
C SER A 50 -8.31 -10.48 8.81
N GLY A 51 -8.10 -9.89 10.00
CA GLY A 51 -6.77 -9.55 10.51
C GLY A 51 -5.88 -10.79 10.69
N VAL A 52 -6.40 -11.86 11.29
CA VAL A 52 -5.66 -13.13 11.46
C VAL A 52 -5.29 -13.74 10.10
N ILE A 53 -6.22 -13.76 9.15
CA ILE A 53 -5.96 -14.25 7.79
C ILE A 53 -4.87 -13.41 7.12
N ALA A 54 -4.93 -12.08 7.23
CA ALA A 54 -3.92 -11.19 6.68
C ALA A 54 -2.52 -11.43 7.28
N LEU A 55 -2.43 -11.67 8.60
CA LEU A 55 -1.18 -12.02 9.28
C LEU A 55 -0.61 -13.34 8.78
N LEU A 56 -1.45 -14.37 8.61
CA LEU A 56 -1.02 -15.66 8.07
C LEU A 56 -0.49 -15.54 6.64
N ILE A 57 -1.18 -14.79 5.79
CA ILE A 57 -0.75 -14.52 4.40
C ILE A 57 0.59 -13.75 4.42
N GLY A 58 0.70 -12.70 5.25
CA GLY A 58 1.92 -11.93 5.40
C GLY A 58 3.11 -12.79 5.83
N TYR A 59 2.90 -13.70 6.79
CA TYR A 59 3.92 -14.65 7.23
C TYR A 59 4.41 -15.56 6.10
N VAL A 60 3.50 -16.09 5.28
CA VAL A 60 3.86 -16.90 4.10
C VAL A 60 4.69 -16.09 3.10
N ILE A 61 4.29 -14.84 2.80
CA ILE A 61 5.02 -13.94 1.89
C ILE A 61 6.44 -13.68 2.41
N ILE A 62 6.59 -13.41 3.71
CA ILE A 62 7.90 -13.19 4.34
C ILE A 62 8.77 -14.45 4.22
N LYS A 63 8.23 -15.64 4.54
CA LYS A 63 8.98 -16.90 4.45
C LYS A 63 9.41 -17.23 3.02
N LEU A 64 8.56 -16.98 2.03
CA LEU A 64 8.91 -17.15 0.62
C LEU A 64 10.01 -16.17 0.20
N SER A 65 9.91 -14.91 0.63
CA SER A 65 10.93 -13.89 0.32
C SER A 65 12.28 -14.22 0.94
N GLN A 66 12.30 -14.77 2.17
CA GLN A 66 13.52 -15.25 2.82
C GLN A 66 14.13 -16.49 2.14
N ARG A 67 13.28 -17.37 1.58
CA ARG A 67 13.72 -18.57 0.84
C ARG A 67 14.33 -18.20 -0.53
N PHE A 68 13.86 -17.12 -1.15
CA PHE A 68 14.31 -16.67 -2.47
C PHE A 68 14.89 -15.24 -2.45
N PRO A 69 15.95 -14.96 -1.68
CA PRO A 69 16.41 -13.60 -1.36
C PRO A 69 16.96 -12.79 -2.53
N LYS A 70 17.26 -13.45 -3.67
CA LYS A 70 17.78 -12.81 -4.89
C LYS A 70 16.72 -12.67 -5.99
N LEU A 71 15.52 -13.20 -5.78
CA LEU A 71 14.44 -13.17 -6.76
C LEU A 71 13.39 -12.15 -6.35
N THR A 72 12.85 -11.46 -7.34
CA THR A 72 11.68 -10.58 -7.14
C THR A 72 10.41 -11.40 -6.96
N PHE A 73 9.37 -10.76 -6.40
CA PHE A 73 8.02 -11.33 -6.29
C PHE A 73 7.53 -11.99 -7.57
N PHE A 74 7.68 -11.30 -8.70
CA PHE A 74 7.27 -11.83 -10.01
C PHE A 74 8.08 -13.05 -10.43
N GLN A 75 9.38 -13.08 -10.11
CA GLN A 75 10.27 -14.18 -10.49
C GLN A 75 10.04 -15.44 -9.65
N PHE A 76 10.00 -15.31 -8.31
CA PHE A 76 9.75 -16.50 -7.49
C PHE A 76 8.29 -16.97 -7.62
N SER A 77 7.32 -16.09 -7.90
CA SER A 77 5.95 -16.50 -8.20
C SER A 77 5.87 -17.40 -9.44
N GLN A 78 6.59 -17.05 -10.52
CA GLN A 78 6.69 -17.91 -11.71
C GLN A 78 7.45 -19.22 -11.45
N LEU A 79 8.44 -19.21 -10.56
CA LEU A 79 9.18 -20.42 -10.19
C LEU A 79 8.32 -21.41 -9.40
N ILE A 80 7.48 -20.92 -8.49
CA ILE A 80 6.65 -21.76 -7.59
C ILE A 80 5.38 -22.23 -8.30
N ALA A 81 4.64 -21.32 -8.94
CA ALA A 81 3.33 -21.61 -9.53
C ALA A 81 3.39 -22.00 -11.03
N GLY A 82 4.57 -21.89 -11.64
CA GLY A 82 4.77 -22.06 -13.08
C GLY A 82 4.64 -20.75 -13.86
N LYS A 83 5.22 -20.72 -15.06
CA LYS A 83 5.35 -19.52 -15.90
C LYS A 83 3.99 -18.85 -16.18
N TYR A 84 2.98 -19.62 -16.60
CA TYR A 84 1.68 -19.06 -16.99
C TYR A 84 0.92 -18.49 -15.79
N VAL A 85 0.82 -19.24 -14.69
CA VAL A 85 0.12 -18.81 -13.48
C VAL A 85 0.83 -17.62 -12.83
N GLY A 86 2.17 -17.65 -12.75
CA GLY A 86 2.95 -16.54 -12.20
C GLY A 86 2.86 -15.26 -13.03
N ILE A 87 2.79 -15.35 -14.37
CA ILE A 87 2.56 -14.18 -15.23
C ILE A 87 1.16 -13.62 -15.02
N LEU A 88 0.13 -14.47 -15.02
CA LEU A 88 -1.26 -14.03 -14.79
C LEU A 88 -1.40 -13.33 -13.44
N HIS A 89 -0.86 -13.93 -12.38
CA HIS A 89 -0.84 -13.34 -11.04
C HIS A 89 -0.08 -12.00 -11.01
N GLY A 90 1.06 -11.91 -11.70
CA GLY A 90 1.81 -10.68 -11.84
C GLY A 90 1.02 -9.56 -12.54
N ILE A 91 0.30 -9.88 -13.61
CA ILE A 91 -0.55 -8.92 -14.33
C ILE A 91 -1.69 -8.44 -13.45
N ILE A 92 -2.39 -9.36 -12.77
CA ILE A 92 -3.46 -9.03 -11.83
C ILE A 92 -2.94 -8.09 -10.73
N PHE A 93 -1.76 -8.39 -10.17
CA PHE A 93 -1.14 -7.55 -9.16
C PHE A 93 -0.82 -6.15 -9.68
N VAL A 94 -0.22 -6.03 -10.87
CA VAL A 94 0.09 -4.73 -11.49
C VAL A 94 -1.17 -3.91 -11.76
N LEU A 95 -2.22 -4.54 -12.29
CA LEU A 95 -3.51 -3.90 -12.51
C LEU A 95 -4.12 -3.42 -11.19
N TYR A 96 -4.11 -4.26 -10.16
CA TYR A 96 -4.62 -3.93 -8.83
C TYR A 96 -3.93 -2.71 -8.23
N VAL A 97 -2.59 -2.68 -8.22
CA VAL A 97 -1.86 -1.52 -7.66
C VAL A 97 -2.05 -0.26 -8.48
N THR A 98 -2.17 -0.37 -9.81
CA THR A 98 -2.40 0.77 -10.70
C THR A 98 -3.78 1.39 -10.46
N LEU A 99 -4.83 0.57 -10.46
CA LEU A 99 -6.20 1.00 -10.19
C LEU A 99 -6.34 1.59 -8.78
N SER A 100 -5.76 0.93 -7.78
CA SER A 100 -5.77 1.42 -6.39
C SER A 100 -5.06 2.75 -6.25
N SER A 101 -3.91 2.94 -6.93
CA SER A 101 -3.18 4.21 -6.92
C SER A 101 -3.98 5.34 -7.59
N GLY A 102 -4.63 5.06 -8.72
CA GLY A 102 -5.51 6.02 -9.40
C GLY A 102 -6.73 6.40 -8.55
N TYR A 103 -7.32 5.43 -7.87
CA TYR A 103 -8.41 5.68 -6.91
C TYR A 103 -7.96 6.58 -5.77
N LEU A 104 -6.82 6.27 -5.12
CA LEU A 104 -6.30 7.05 -4.01
C LEU A 104 -5.95 8.48 -4.44
N LEU A 105 -5.35 8.64 -5.63
CA LEU A 105 -5.05 9.95 -6.20
C LEU A 105 -6.32 10.80 -6.37
N ARG A 106 -7.41 10.21 -6.88
CA ARG A 106 -8.69 10.92 -7.04
C ARG A 106 -9.30 11.30 -5.70
N VAL A 107 -9.31 10.38 -4.73
CA VAL A 107 -9.82 10.68 -3.37
C VAL A 107 -9.05 11.83 -2.74
N MET A 108 -7.71 11.81 -2.81
CA MET A 108 -6.89 12.92 -2.30
C MET A 108 -7.13 14.23 -3.06
N GLY A 109 -7.32 14.17 -4.38
CA GLY A 109 -7.67 15.32 -5.20
C GLY A 109 -8.98 15.99 -4.76
N GLU A 110 -10.03 15.20 -4.50
CA GLU A 110 -11.31 15.70 -4.00
C GLU A 110 -11.19 16.32 -2.60
N VAL A 111 -10.42 15.70 -1.69
CA VAL A 111 -10.17 16.27 -0.35
C VAL A 111 -9.51 17.65 -0.46
N ILE A 112 -8.47 17.77 -1.28
CA ILE A 112 -7.76 19.05 -1.42
C ILE A 112 -8.63 20.11 -2.07
N ARG A 113 -9.40 19.73 -3.10
CA ARG A 113 -10.37 20.62 -3.72
C ARG A 113 -11.41 21.10 -2.71
N MET A 114 -11.94 20.21 -1.87
CA MET A 114 -12.98 20.55 -0.90
C MET A 114 -12.47 21.46 0.23
N TYR A 115 -11.24 21.27 0.71
CA TYR A 115 -10.75 21.97 1.90
C TYR A 115 -9.74 23.10 1.62
N LEU A 116 -9.06 23.11 0.48
CA LEU A 116 -7.97 24.07 0.21
C LEU A 116 -8.13 24.81 -1.13
N LEU A 117 -8.56 24.15 -2.21
CA LEU A 117 -8.61 24.71 -3.58
C LEU A 117 -9.98 24.49 -4.23
N ASP A 118 -11.01 25.11 -3.66
CA ASP A 118 -12.42 24.99 -4.11
C ASP A 118 -12.64 25.35 -5.59
N SER A 119 -11.88 26.32 -6.07
CA SER A 119 -12.01 26.91 -7.41
C SER A 119 -11.11 26.25 -8.46
N THR A 120 -10.22 25.34 -8.07
CA THR A 120 -9.26 24.70 -8.99
C THR A 120 -9.85 23.39 -9.55
N PRO A 121 -9.75 23.13 -10.86
CA PRO A 121 -10.15 21.85 -11.45
C PRO A 121 -9.36 20.69 -10.84
N ILE A 122 -10.04 19.56 -10.59
CA ILE A 122 -9.45 18.41 -9.93
C ILE A 122 -8.28 17.80 -10.72
N GLU A 123 -8.34 17.89 -12.05
CA GLU A 123 -7.33 17.38 -12.96
C GLU A 123 -5.97 18.05 -12.70
N VAL A 124 -5.97 19.36 -12.44
CA VAL A 124 -4.75 20.14 -12.16
C VAL A 124 -4.14 19.69 -10.83
N ILE A 125 -4.96 19.50 -9.80
CA ILE A 125 -4.53 19.01 -8.48
C ILE A 125 -3.93 17.61 -8.60
N MET A 126 -4.59 16.71 -9.35
CA MET A 126 -4.11 15.34 -9.55
C MET A 126 -2.78 15.30 -10.33
N ILE A 127 -2.61 16.12 -11.37
CA ILE A 127 -1.35 16.21 -12.13
C ILE A 127 -0.22 16.74 -11.23
N ALA A 128 -0.49 17.74 -10.40
CA ALA A 128 0.50 18.24 -9.44
C ALA A 128 0.94 17.15 -8.45
N PHE A 129 -0.02 16.39 -7.89
CA PHE A 129 0.27 15.25 -7.02
C PHE A 129 1.10 14.17 -7.71
N LEU A 130 0.72 13.79 -8.93
CA LEU A 130 1.45 12.83 -9.75
C LEU A 130 2.89 13.29 -10.01
N SER A 131 3.09 14.58 -10.27
CA SER A 131 4.41 15.15 -10.54
C SER A 131 5.33 15.01 -9.32
N VAL A 132 4.82 15.31 -8.12
CA VAL A 132 5.57 15.13 -6.86
C VAL A 132 5.85 13.64 -6.59
N ALA A 133 4.87 12.76 -6.81
CA ALA A 133 5.04 11.32 -6.64
C ALA A 133 6.07 10.74 -7.63
N ALA A 134 6.05 11.18 -8.88
CA ALA A 134 7.04 10.81 -9.90
C ALA A 134 8.44 11.26 -9.48
N TYR A 135 8.59 12.51 -9.03
CA TYR A 135 9.86 13.02 -8.53
C TYR A 135 10.40 12.18 -7.36
N LEU A 136 9.54 11.83 -6.39
CA LEU A 136 9.94 11.05 -5.23
C LEU A 136 10.36 9.60 -5.60
N THR A 137 9.65 8.98 -6.53
CA THR A 137 9.94 7.60 -6.97
C THR A 137 11.22 7.50 -7.81
N LEU A 138 11.57 8.54 -8.58
CA LEU A 138 12.84 8.61 -9.30
C LEU A 138 14.06 8.60 -8.37
N ALA A 139 13.92 9.09 -7.14
CA ALA A 139 14.97 9.12 -6.14
C ALA A 139 15.14 7.78 -5.36
N GLY A 140 14.35 6.75 -5.70
CA GLY A 140 14.41 5.42 -5.09
C GLY A 140 13.62 5.30 -3.78
N ILE A 141 13.85 4.21 -3.04
CA ILE A 141 13.03 3.86 -1.86
C ILE A 141 13.43 4.61 -0.58
N ASN A 142 14.68 5.07 -0.47
CA ASN A 142 15.16 5.71 0.76
C ASN A 142 14.47 7.03 1.10
N PRO A 143 14.24 7.96 0.15
CA PRO A 143 13.51 9.19 0.45
C PRO A 143 12.08 8.89 0.92
N ILE A 144 11.43 7.90 0.32
CA ILE A 144 10.10 7.42 0.73
C ILE A 144 10.15 6.89 2.16
N ALA A 145 11.15 6.08 2.50
CA ALA A 145 11.30 5.52 3.84
C ALA A 145 11.55 6.59 4.91
N ARG A 146 12.41 7.58 4.63
CA ARG A 146 12.68 8.70 5.54
C ARG A 146 11.47 9.59 5.74
N LEU A 147 10.72 9.86 4.67
CA LEU A 147 9.45 10.57 4.76
C LEU A 147 8.48 9.78 5.63
N ASN A 148 8.41 8.47 5.43
CA ASN A 148 7.53 7.62 6.19
C ASN A 148 7.88 7.62 7.69
N GLU A 149 9.17 7.50 8.04
CA GLU A 149 9.70 7.62 9.41
C GLU A 149 9.33 8.96 10.05
N LEU A 150 9.52 10.07 9.34
CA LEU A 150 9.21 11.40 9.85
C LEU A 150 7.72 11.57 10.16
N PHE A 151 6.85 11.09 9.28
CA PHE A 151 5.40 11.23 9.43
C PHE A 151 4.76 10.10 10.24
N PHE A 152 5.51 9.07 10.66
CA PHE A 152 4.94 7.92 11.38
C PHE A 152 4.44 8.29 12.78
N PRO A 153 5.17 9.08 13.61
CA PRO A 153 4.68 9.50 14.92
C PRO A 153 3.43 10.37 14.83
N VAL A 154 3.41 11.33 13.90
CA VAL A 154 2.23 12.17 13.66
C VAL A 154 1.03 11.31 13.32
N PHE A 155 1.22 10.31 12.46
CA PHE A 155 0.17 9.38 12.07
C PHE A 155 -0.30 8.47 13.22
N ILE A 156 0.54 8.14 14.20
CA ILE A 156 0.09 7.38 15.39
C ILE A 156 -0.68 8.27 16.36
N ILE A 157 -0.23 9.52 16.54
CA ILE A 157 -0.80 10.45 17.52
C ILE A 157 -2.10 11.09 17.01
N SER A 158 -2.22 11.31 15.70
CA SER A 158 -3.38 11.96 15.09
C SER A 158 -4.63 11.06 15.01
N TRP A 159 -4.54 9.83 15.51
CA TRP A 159 -5.58 8.81 15.49
C TRP A 159 -5.90 8.34 16.90
#